data_AF-A0A1N6I6X8-F1
#
_entry.id   AF-A0A1N6I6X8-F1
#
_cell.length_a   1.000
_cell.length_b   1.000
_cell.length_c   1.000
_cell.angle_alpha   90.00
_cell.angle_beta   90.00
_cell.angle_gamma   90.00
#
_symmetry.space_group_name_H-M   'P 1'
#
loop_
_entity.id
_entity.type
_entity.pdbx_description
1 polymer ?
#
loop_
_entity_poly.entity_id
_entity_poly.type
_entity_poly.pdbx_seq_one_letter_code
_entity_poly.pdbx_strand_id
1 'polypeptide(L)'
;MAGARAHIALAALGLGLGTAGCVPAEPTTARAPAYLGVETVVLDTDLVNMTARMSDPGAPGAVEAYARCAAAAFALGQGFGFLRSVRTNITTERGGVWVADAVYTLSPALPAGVRQIDAEVVLADCAGQYIPTV
;
A
#
# COMPACT_ATOMS: atom_id res chain seq x y z
N MET A 1 -89.01 -2.39 -7.66
CA MET A 1 -88.12 -1.22 -7.60
C MET A 1 -86.87 -1.62 -6.84
N ALA A 2 -85.71 -1.19 -7.33
CA ALA A 2 -84.35 -1.41 -6.81
C ALA A 2 -83.74 -2.82 -6.94
N GLY A 3 -82.52 -2.89 -7.52
CA GLY A 3 -81.72 -4.11 -7.61
C GLY A 3 -80.52 -4.02 -8.56
N ALA A 4 -79.63 -3.05 -8.31
CA ALA A 4 -78.17 -3.01 -8.58
C ALA A 4 -77.58 -3.71 -9.84
N ARG A 5 -77.05 -2.91 -10.77
CA ARG A 5 -76.12 -3.34 -11.83
C ARG A 5 -74.74 -3.63 -11.25
N ALA A 6 -74.22 -4.83 -11.50
CA ALA A 6 -72.86 -5.23 -11.15
C ALA A 6 -71.83 -4.50 -12.02
N HIS A 7 -70.93 -3.74 -11.38
CA HIS A 7 -69.75 -3.20 -12.03
C HIS A 7 -68.53 -3.99 -11.54
N ILE A 8 -68.01 -4.84 -12.41
CA ILE A 8 -66.70 -5.47 -12.26
C ILE A 8 -65.68 -4.39 -12.62
N ALA A 9 -65.03 -3.80 -11.61
CA ALA A 9 -63.90 -2.90 -11.81
C ALA A 9 -62.61 -3.69 -11.60
N LEU A 10 -61.95 -3.97 -12.73
CA LEU A 10 -60.61 -4.53 -12.87
C LEU A 10 -59.60 -3.36 -12.83
N ALA A 11 -58.64 -3.34 -11.88
CA ALA A 11 -57.38 -2.58 -11.86
C ALA A 11 -56.89 -2.42 -10.40
N ALA A 12 -55.62 -2.50 -10.02
CA ALA A 12 -54.36 -2.63 -10.73
C ALA A 12 -53.30 -3.21 -9.77
N LEU A 13 -52.32 -3.93 -10.36
CA LEU A 13 -51.03 -4.26 -9.75
C LEU A 13 -50.33 -2.98 -9.26
N GLY A 14 -49.92 -2.96 -7.99
CA GLY A 14 -48.94 -2.01 -7.46
C GLY A 14 -47.61 -2.72 -7.19
N LEU A 15 -46.76 -2.84 -8.22
CA LEU A 15 -45.34 -3.17 -8.04
C LEU A 15 -44.65 -1.95 -7.40
N GLY A 16 -44.26 -2.05 -6.13
CA GLY A 16 -43.37 -1.10 -5.50
C GLY A 16 -41.94 -1.27 -6.02
N LEU A 17 -41.52 -0.42 -6.97
CA LEU A 17 -40.12 -0.27 -7.33
C LEU A 17 -39.42 0.55 -6.25
N GLY A 18 -38.63 -0.11 -5.39
CA GLY A 18 -37.65 0.54 -4.55
C GLY A 18 -36.52 1.09 -5.42
N THR A 19 -36.43 2.41 -5.54
CA THR A 19 -35.28 3.06 -6.20
C THR A 19 -34.07 2.95 -5.29
N ALA A 20 -33.16 2.03 -5.62
CA ALA A 20 -31.81 2.04 -5.09
C ALA A 20 -31.12 3.33 -5.56
N GLY A 21 -30.92 4.28 -4.63
CA GLY A 21 -30.15 5.49 -4.87
C GLY A 21 -28.68 5.10 -5.05
N CYS A 22 -28.21 5.09 -6.30
CA CYS A 22 -26.78 5.02 -6.60
C CYS A 22 -26.18 6.39 -6.29
N VAL A 23 -25.48 6.52 -5.16
CA VAL A 23 -24.68 7.70 -4.87
C VAL A 23 -23.49 7.66 -5.84
N PRO A 24 -23.30 8.67 -6.71
CA PRO A 24 -22.09 8.76 -7.51
C PRO A 24 -20.91 8.98 -6.56
N ALA A 25 -19.94 8.06 -6.57
CA ALA A 25 -18.67 8.28 -5.92
C ALA A 25 -17.96 9.42 -6.66
N GLU A 26 -17.73 10.54 -5.98
CA GLU A 26 -16.99 11.65 -6.55
C GLU A 26 -15.57 11.17 -6.89
N PRO A 27 -15.05 11.49 -8.10
CA PRO A 27 -13.69 11.12 -8.46
C PRO A 27 -12.72 11.88 -7.56
N THR A 28 -12.14 11.20 -6.57
CA THR A 28 -10.98 11.72 -5.87
C THR A 28 -9.83 11.74 -6.87
N THR A 29 -9.29 12.91 -7.18
CA THR A 29 -8.09 13.02 -8.01
C THR A 29 -6.92 12.52 -7.18
N ALA A 30 -6.70 11.21 -7.15
CA ALA A 30 -5.59 10.61 -6.43
C ALA A 30 -4.28 11.23 -6.96
N ARG A 31 -3.53 11.88 -6.07
CA ARG A 31 -2.24 12.47 -6.43
C ARG A 31 -1.21 11.34 -6.57
N ALA A 32 -0.38 11.43 -7.60
CA ALA A 32 0.67 10.44 -7.82
C ALA A 32 1.67 10.45 -6.65
N PRO A 33 2.17 9.28 -6.24
CA PRO A 33 3.18 9.20 -5.19
C PRO A 33 4.45 9.95 -5.58
N ALA A 34 5.01 10.72 -4.64
CA ALA A 34 6.30 11.38 -4.81
C ALA A 34 7.32 10.80 -3.83
N TYR A 35 8.38 10.21 -4.38
CA TYR A 35 9.49 9.63 -3.63
C TYR A 35 10.52 10.72 -3.32
N LEU A 36 10.68 11.05 -2.04
CA LEU A 36 11.50 12.18 -1.58
C LEU A 36 12.93 11.78 -1.19
N GLY A 37 13.29 10.52 -1.46
CA GLY A 37 14.61 9.96 -1.16
C GLY A 37 14.60 8.96 0.00
N VAL A 38 15.72 8.24 0.12
CA VAL A 38 16.01 7.33 1.23
C VAL A 38 17.38 7.66 1.78
N GLU A 39 17.47 7.86 3.09
CA GLU A 39 18.73 7.96 3.80
C GLU A 39 19.14 6.57 4.32
N THR A 40 20.40 6.20 4.11
CA THR A 40 20.96 4.92 4.53
C THR A 40 22.01 5.14 5.61
N VAL A 41 21.79 4.54 6.79
CA VAL A 41 22.76 4.56 7.90
C VAL A 41 23.17 3.13 8.23
N VAL A 42 24.46 2.83 8.04
CA VAL A 42 25.04 1.54 8.46
C VAL A 42 25.24 1.57 9.97
N LEU A 43 24.59 0.65 10.67
CA LEU A 43 24.65 0.52 12.13
C LEU A 43 25.69 -0.53 12.56
N ASP A 44 25.86 -1.58 11.76
CA ASP A 44 26.88 -2.63 11.91
C ASP A 44 27.15 -3.27 10.53
N THR A 45 28.07 -4.22 10.48
CA THR A 45 28.50 -4.97 9.29
C THR A 45 27.33 -5.55 8.51
N ASP A 46 26.31 -6.05 9.21
CA ASP A 46 25.11 -6.67 8.65
C ASP A 46 23.82 -5.98 9.12
N LEU A 47 23.88 -4.75 9.62
CA LEU A 47 22.72 -4.04 10.15
C LEU A 47 22.62 -2.62 9.57
N VAL A 48 21.49 -2.32 8.94
CA VAL A 48 21.28 -1.04 8.25
C VAL A 48 19.93 -0.43 8.61
N ASN A 49 19.90 0.89 8.74
CA ASN A 49 18.70 1.69 8.89
C ASN A 49 18.43 2.45 7.60
N MET A 50 17.22 2.27 7.07
CA MET A 50 16.68 3.01 5.93
C MET A 50 15.61 3.97 6.41
N THR A 51 15.80 5.26 6.13
CA THR A 51 14.80 6.30 6.39
C THR A 51 14.25 6.78 5.06
N ALA A 52 13.09 6.23 4.67
CA ALA A 52 12.44 6.57 3.40
C ALA A 52 11.40 7.68 3.60
N ARG A 53 11.38 8.66 2.70
CA ARG A 53 10.46 9.80 2.72
C ARG A 53 9.61 9.82 1.46
N MET A 54 8.31 10.04 1.61
CA MET A 54 7.35 9.97 0.52
C MET A 54 6.18 10.94 0.76
N SER A 55 5.67 11.61 -0.27
CA SER A 55 4.39 12.31 -0.20
C SER A 55 3.34 11.56 -1.02
N ASP A 56 2.08 11.74 -0.65
CA ASP A 56 0.92 11.14 -1.32
C ASP A 56 1.03 9.61 -1.51
N PRO A 57 1.36 8.81 -0.47
CA PRO A 57 1.64 7.38 -0.63
C PRO A 57 0.41 6.53 -1.01
N GLY A 58 -0.81 7.08 -0.97
CA GLY A 58 -2.07 6.35 -1.14
C GLY A 58 -2.43 5.45 0.05
N ALA A 59 -1.45 4.81 0.69
CA ALA A 59 -1.58 4.04 1.92
C ALA A 59 -0.28 4.02 2.73
N PRO A 60 -0.31 3.84 4.07
CA PRO A 60 0.90 3.78 4.90
C PRO A 60 1.92 2.73 4.41
N GLY A 61 1.44 1.60 3.88
CA GLY A 61 2.30 0.52 3.39
C GLY A 61 3.20 0.91 2.21
N ALA A 62 2.89 1.99 1.46
CA ALA A 62 3.69 2.38 0.31
C ALA A 62 5.04 3.00 0.71
N VAL A 63 5.11 3.78 1.80
CA VAL A 63 6.39 4.32 2.28
C VAL A 63 7.28 3.21 2.89
N GLU A 64 6.68 2.19 3.48
CA GLU A 64 7.41 0.99 3.92
C GLU A 64 7.91 0.17 2.73
N ALA A 65 7.09 -0.02 1.70
CA ALA A 65 7.52 -0.69 0.47
C ALA A 65 8.71 0.04 -0.16
N TYR A 66 8.68 1.37 -0.20
CA TYR A 66 9.80 2.17 -0.67
C TYR A 66 11.08 1.95 0.14
N ALA A 67 11.00 1.97 1.48
CA ALA A 67 12.14 1.66 2.35
C ALA A 67 12.69 0.24 2.10
N ARG A 68 11.80 -0.74 1.86
CA ARG A 68 12.18 -2.13 1.57
C ARG A 68 12.88 -2.27 0.22
N CYS A 69 12.42 -1.55 -0.81
CA CYS A 69 13.04 -1.53 -2.13
C CYS A 69 14.47 -0.99 -2.08
N ALA A 70 14.68 0.13 -1.38
CA ALA A 70 16.02 0.66 -1.16
C ALA A 70 16.92 -0.30 -0.35
N ALA A 71 16.36 -0.94 0.70
CA ALA A 71 17.08 -1.94 1.47
C ALA A 71 17.54 -3.14 0.63
N ALA A 72 16.69 -3.64 -0.26
CA ALA A 72 17.02 -4.76 -1.15
C ALA A 72 18.14 -4.40 -2.13
N ALA A 73 18.06 -3.23 -2.77
CA ALA A 73 19.11 -2.75 -3.66
C ALA A 73 20.45 -2.58 -2.93
N PHE A 74 20.44 -1.98 -1.74
CA PHE A 74 21.63 -1.82 -0.91
C PHE A 74 22.24 -3.17 -0.52
N ALA A 75 21.41 -4.13 -0.07
CA ALA A 75 21.87 -5.47 0.30
C ALA A 75 22.63 -6.15 -0.84
N LEU A 76 22.06 -6.13 -2.05
CA LEU A 76 22.68 -6.70 -3.25
C LEU A 76 23.99 -6.00 -3.62
N GLY A 77 24.01 -4.66 -3.54
CA GLY A 77 25.23 -3.88 -3.76
C GLY A 77 26.37 -4.24 -2.80
N GLN A 78 26.02 -4.68 -1.58
CA GLN A 78 26.96 -5.12 -0.55
C GLN A 78 27.25 -6.64 -0.60
N GLY A 79 26.67 -7.38 -1.55
CA GLY A 79 26.88 -8.82 -1.72
C GLY A 79 26.02 -9.73 -0.83
N PHE A 80 24.93 -9.21 -0.25
CA PHE A 80 23.96 -9.98 0.52
C PHE A 80 22.71 -10.28 -0.34
N GLY A 81 22.30 -11.55 -0.41
CA GLY A 81 21.09 -11.97 -1.13
C GLY A 81 19.80 -11.93 -0.27
N PHE A 82 19.94 -11.75 1.04
CA PHE A 82 18.79 -11.76 1.95
C PHE A 82 18.83 -10.61 2.93
N LEU A 83 17.65 -10.22 3.39
CA LEU A 83 17.47 -9.31 4.52
C LEU A 83 16.31 -9.76 5.40
N ARG A 84 16.29 -9.29 6.64
CA ARG A 84 15.18 -9.46 7.57
C ARG A 84 14.89 -8.12 8.23
N SER A 85 13.64 -7.69 8.19
CA SER A 85 13.25 -6.47 8.91
C SER A 85 13.25 -6.72 10.41
N VAL A 86 13.90 -5.83 11.15
CA VAL A 86 13.96 -5.81 12.62
C VAL A 86 12.83 -4.96 13.19
N ARG A 87 12.67 -3.74 12.66
CA ARG A 87 11.59 -2.82 13.00
C ARG A 87 11.23 -1.95 11.80
N THR A 88 9.99 -1.47 11.78
CA THR A 88 9.56 -0.39 10.90
C THR A 88 8.64 0.52 11.71
N ASN A 89 8.98 1.80 11.79
CA ASN A 89 8.10 2.83 12.34
C ASN A 89 7.65 3.75 11.22
N ILE A 90 6.34 3.93 11.09
CA ILE A 90 5.75 4.82 10.09
C ILE A 90 5.20 6.05 10.81
N THR A 91 5.63 7.22 10.38
CA THR A 91 5.18 8.50 10.93
C THR A 91 4.81 9.47 9.82
N THR A 92 4.14 10.56 10.19
CA THR A 92 3.81 11.65 9.28
C THR A 92 4.41 12.94 9.83
N GLU A 93 5.06 13.70 8.96
CA GLU A 93 5.63 15.02 9.25
C GLU A 93 4.72 16.14 8.72
N ARG A 94 5.08 17.39 9.02
CA ARG A 94 4.37 18.55 8.47
C ARG A 94 4.46 18.55 6.94
N GLY A 95 3.41 19.01 6.28
CA GLY A 95 3.35 19.05 4.82
C GLY A 95 2.93 17.72 4.18
N GLY A 96 2.41 16.77 4.95
CA GLY A 96 1.87 15.51 4.40
C GLY A 96 2.95 14.51 3.97
N VAL A 97 4.18 14.68 4.46
CA VAL A 97 5.28 13.76 4.20
C VAL A 97 5.16 12.56 5.14
N TRP A 98 5.17 11.38 4.56
CA TRP A 98 5.25 10.10 5.24
C TRP A 98 6.70 9.66 5.34
N VAL A 99 7.05 9.10 6.49
CA VAL A 99 8.39 8.62 6.78
C VAL A 99 8.32 7.19 7.27
N ALA A 100 9.14 6.31 6.70
CA ALA A 100 9.40 4.99 7.22
C ALA A 100 10.83 4.92 7.76
N ASP A 101 10.97 4.80 9.10
CA ASP A 101 12.21 4.41 9.77
C ASP A 101 12.25 2.90 9.88
N ALA A 102 13.00 2.24 9.00
CA ALA A 102 13.07 0.79 8.92
C ALA A 102 14.50 0.31 9.19
N VAL A 103 14.65 -0.75 9.99
CA VAL A 103 15.94 -1.40 10.20
C VAL A 103 15.90 -2.82 9.70
N TYR A 104 16.97 -3.22 9.03
CA TYR A 104 17.14 -4.52 8.41
C TYR A 104 18.48 -5.14 8.83
N THR A 105 18.46 -6.43 9.13
CA THR A 105 19.66 -7.27 9.14
C THR A 105 19.88 -7.83 7.73
N LEU A 106 21.10 -7.80 7.23
CA LEU A 106 21.54 -8.34 5.95
C LEU A 106 22.12 -9.74 6.16
N SER A 107 21.98 -10.63 5.17
CA SER A 107 22.49 -11.98 5.31
C SER A 107 22.89 -12.59 3.96
N PRO A 108 24.02 -13.33 3.90
CA PRO A 108 24.45 -13.99 2.66
C PRO A 108 23.64 -15.27 2.37
N ALA A 109 22.93 -15.79 3.37
CA ALA A 109 22.07 -16.96 3.25
C ALA A 109 20.72 -16.68 3.91
N LEU A 110 19.73 -17.55 3.67
CA LEU A 110 18.38 -17.36 4.19
C LEU A 110 18.39 -17.24 5.74
N PRO A 111 18.04 -16.07 6.32
CA PRO A 111 18.22 -15.82 7.75
C PRO A 111 17.13 -16.51 8.57
N ALA A 112 17.43 -17.08 9.74
CA ALA A 112 16.41 -17.76 10.55
C ALA A 112 15.27 -16.83 11.02
N GLY A 113 14.05 -17.38 11.16
CA GLY A 113 12.89 -16.70 11.73
C GLY A 113 11.86 -16.21 10.72
N VAL A 114 11.00 -15.29 11.15
CA VAL A 114 9.92 -14.70 10.33
C VAL A 114 10.38 -13.42 9.64
N ARG A 115 9.68 -13.02 8.56
CA ARG A 115 9.96 -11.78 7.78
C ARG A 115 11.30 -11.80 7.04
N GLN A 116 11.68 -12.98 6.56
CA GLN A 116 12.76 -13.14 5.59
C GLN A 116 12.38 -12.47 4.27
N ILE A 117 13.34 -11.81 3.65
CA ILE A 117 13.19 -11.13 2.39
C ILE A 117 14.34 -11.60 1.49
N ASP A 118 14.00 -12.14 0.33
CA ASP A 118 14.91 -12.37 -0.78
C ASP A 118 15.09 -11.04 -1.53
N ALA A 119 16.33 -10.57 -1.61
CA ALA A 119 16.63 -9.23 -2.08
C ALA A 119 16.39 -9.11 -3.60
N GLU A 120 16.75 -10.14 -4.36
CA GLU A 120 16.55 -10.21 -5.81
C GLU A 120 15.06 -10.23 -6.16
N VAL A 121 14.27 -11.02 -5.45
CA VAL A 121 12.81 -11.08 -5.64
C VAL A 121 12.16 -9.73 -5.33
N VAL A 122 12.53 -9.10 -4.22
CA VAL A 122 12.00 -7.76 -3.89
C VAL A 122 12.43 -6.73 -4.93
N LEU A 123 13.69 -6.74 -5.36
CA LEU A 123 14.15 -5.77 -6.36
C LEU A 123 13.38 -5.90 -7.69
N ALA A 124 13.09 -7.13 -8.10
CA ALA A 124 12.25 -7.40 -9.28
C ALA A 124 10.81 -6.90 -9.09
N ASP A 125 10.21 -7.12 -7.92
CA ASP A 125 8.86 -6.63 -7.58
C ASP A 125 8.82 -5.08 -7.57
N CYS A 126 9.83 -4.42 -7.00
CA CYS A 126 9.95 -2.96 -7.00
C CYS A 126 9.98 -2.39 -8.42
N ALA A 127 10.74 -3.02 -9.32
CA ALA A 127 10.76 -2.64 -10.73
C ALA A 127 9.39 -2.82 -11.41
N GLY A 128 8.70 -3.93 -11.12
CA GLY A 128 7.35 -4.19 -11.64
C GLY A 128 6.29 -3.21 -11.13
N GLN A 129 6.48 -2.67 -9.93
CA GLN A 129 5.60 -1.68 -9.31
C GLN A 129 6.03 -0.22 -9.55
N TYR A 130 7.11 0.01 -10.30
CA TYR A 130 7.71 1.34 -10.52
C TYR A 130 8.11 2.06 -9.22
N ILE A 131 8.48 1.30 -8.19
CA ILE A 131 9.04 1.84 -6.94
C ILE A 131 10.55 2.06 -7.16
N PRO A 132 11.06 3.29 -7.03
CA PRO A 132 12.48 3.56 -7.18
C PRO A 132 13.27 2.88 -6.06
N THR A 133 14.48 2.43 -6.42
CA THR A 133 15.40 1.75 -5.50
C THR A 133 16.59 2.62 -5.09
N VAL A 134 16.68 3.81 -5.71
CA VAL A 134 17.62 4.94 -5.57
C VAL A 134 19.12 4.64 -5.62
#